data_AF-A0A7K8AGJ1-F1
#
_entry.id   AF-A0A7K8AGJ1-F1
#
_cell.length_a   1.000
_cell.length_b   1.000
_cell.length_c   1.000
_cell.angle_alpha   90.00
_cell.angle_beta   90.00
_cell.angle_gamma   90.00
#
_symmetry.space_group_name_H-M   'P 1'
#
loop_
_entity.id
_entity.type
_entity.pdbx_description
1 polymer ?
#
loop_
_entity_poly.entity_id
_entity_poly.type
_entity_poly.pdbx_seq_one_letter_code
_entity_poly.pdbx_strand_id
1 'polypeptide(L)'
;IEDLLSPDTCVCRTEDGRLVEGLQEAPLETVVPQVNSDHVVVVLGQHVGKVGRKVGQILEREPERGRALVQLGWDPQVLPLPYDSICHYLGAGRGRQT
;
A
#
# COMPACT_ATOMS: atom_id res chain seq x y z
N ILE A 1 -5.64 4.45 5.27
CA ILE A 1 -5.14 5.84 5.42
C ILE A 1 -5.57 6.65 4.22
N GLU A 2 -6.29 7.76 4.42
CA GLU A 2 -6.63 8.72 3.36
C GLU A 2 -5.57 9.83 3.27
N ASP A 3 -5.17 10.39 4.41
CA ASP A 3 -4.21 11.50 4.51
C ASP A 3 -3.31 11.41 5.74
N LEU A 4 -2.16 12.11 5.71
CA LEU A 4 -1.20 12.21 6.80
C LEU A 4 -1.23 13.64 7.37
N LEU A 5 -1.41 13.76 8.68
CA LEU A 5 -1.48 15.06 9.37
C LEU A 5 -0.13 15.46 9.98
N SER A 6 0.63 14.47 10.46
CA SER A 6 2.00 14.58 10.97
C SER A 6 2.76 13.29 10.60
N PRO A 7 4.07 13.16 10.91
CA PRO A 7 4.82 11.93 10.64
C PRO A 7 4.27 10.66 11.31
N ASP A 8 3.43 10.80 12.34
CA ASP A 8 2.93 9.73 13.20
C ASP A 8 1.40 9.77 13.39
N THR A 9 0.71 10.70 12.74
CA THR A 9 -0.76 10.79 12.80
C THR A 9 -1.40 10.91 11.43
N CYS A 10 -2.55 10.28 11.28
CA CYS A 10 -3.23 10.16 10.00
C CYS A 10 -4.74 10.34 10.11
N VAL A 11 -5.35 10.51 8.95
CA VAL A 11 -6.79 10.37 8.73
C VAL A 11 -7.05 9.01 8.11
N CYS A 12 -7.93 8.23 8.72
CA CYS A 12 -8.36 6.94 8.21
C CYS A 12 -9.85 6.93 7.93
N ARG A 13 -10.24 6.24 6.84
CA ARG A 13 -11.61 5.80 6.62
C ARG A 13 -11.70 4.32 6.97
N THR A 14 -12.63 3.97 7.85
CA THR A 14 -12.96 2.58 8.17
C THR A 14 -13.78 1.95 7.03
N GLU A 15 -13.92 0.62 7.03
CA GLU A 15 -14.67 -0.09 5.99
C GLU A 15 -16.16 0.30 5.93
N ASP A 16 -16.76 0.66 7.07
CA ASP A 16 -18.12 1.20 7.16
C ASP A 16 -18.22 2.68 6.75
N GLY A 17 -17.12 3.28 6.29
CA GLY A 17 -17.08 4.62 5.70
C GLY A 17 -16.87 5.76 6.68
N ARG A 18 -16.69 5.48 7.98
CA ARG A 18 -16.46 6.50 9.02
C ARG A 18 -15.04 7.08 8.89
N LEU A 19 -14.94 8.40 8.97
CA LEU A 19 -13.66 9.10 9.02
C LEU A 19 -13.18 9.21 10.48
N VAL A 20 -11.92 8.89 10.71
CA VAL A 20 -11.23 8.98 12.00
C VAL A 20 -9.97 9.81 11.80
N GLU A 21 -9.92 10.98 12.46
CA GLU A 21 -8.81 11.92 12.38
C GLU A 21 -7.91 11.82 13.61
N GLY A 22 -6.64 12.20 13.48
CA GLY A 22 -5.68 12.20 14.58
C GLY A 22 -5.30 10.81 15.08
N LEU A 23 -5.52 9.76 14.27
CA LEU A 23 -5.18 8.40 14.63
C LEU A 23 -3.67 8.23 14.62
N GLN A 24 -3.12 7.76 15.74
CA GLN A 24 -1.72 7.39 15.85
C GLN A 24 -1.42 6.24 14.87
N GLU A 25 -0.28 6.30 14.18
CA GLU A 25 0.12 5.25 13.24
C GLU A 25 0.58 3.96 13.96
N ALA A 26 1.15 4.09 15.15
CA ALA A 26 1.67 2.96 15.93
C ALA A 26 0.71 1.76 16.11
N PRO A 27 -0.60 1.94 16.38
CA PRO A 27 -1.56 0.84 16.46
C PRO A 27 -2.06 0.30 15.10
N LEU A 28 -1.61 0.85 13.97
CA LEU A 28 -2.05 0.38 12.64
C LEU A 28 -1.21 -0.80 12.15
N GLU A 29 -1.90 -1.79 11.59
CA GLU A 29 -1.26 -2.91 10.90
C GLU A 29 -1.43 -2.77 9.39
N THR A 30 -0.39 -3.17 8.64
CA THR A 30 -0.47 -3.18 7.18
C THR A 30 -1.30 -4.37 6.71
N VAL A 31 -2.31 -4.11 5.90
CA VAL A 31 -3.03 -5.17 5.19
C VAL A 31 -2.31 -5.41 3.87
N VAL A 32 -1.70 -6.58 3.75
CA VAL A 32 -1.27 -7.08 2.45
C VAL A 32 -2.51 -7.60 1.74
N PRO A 33 -2.75 -7.22 0.46
CA PRO A 33 -3.87 -7.77 -0.30
C PRO A 33 -3.81 -9.30 -0.30
N GLN A 34 -4.87 -10.03 -0.65
CA GLN A 34 -4.83 -11.50 -0.72
C GLN A 34 -4.86 -12.04 -2.15
N VAL A 35 -5.17 -11.20 -3.14
CA VAL A 35 -5.28 -11.59 -4.55
C VAL A 35 -4.01 -11.18 -5.31
N ASN A 36 -3.61 -11.97 -6.30
CA ASN A 36 -2.59 -11.57 -7.26
C ASN A 36 -3.18 -10.51 -8.19
N SER A 37 -2.38 -9.55 -8.67
CA SER A 37 -2.84 -8.35 -9.42
C SER A 37 -3.40 -7.20 -8.58
N ASP A 38 -3.50 -7.33 -7.26
CA ASP A 38 -3.86 -6.21 -6.40
C ASP A 38 -2.75 -5.14 -6.41
N HIS A 39 -3.21 -3.90 -6.31
CA HIS A 39 -2.33 -2.75 -6.27
C HIS A 39 -1.81 -2.53 -4.85
N VAL A 40 -0.52 -2.27 -4.72
CA VAL A 40 0.11 -1.98 -3.43
C VAL A 40 0.85 -0.66 -3.48
N VAL A 41 1.01 -0.02 -2.33
CA VAL A 41 1.95 1.08 -2.15
C VAL A 41 3.05 0.67 -1.18
N VAL A 42 4.27 1.13 -1.44
CA VAL A 42 5.41 0.90 -0.55
C VAL A 42 5.37 1.92 0.58
N VAL A 43 5.34 1.45 1.82
CA VAL A 43 5.17 2.27 3.02
C VAL A 43 6.38 2.26 3.95
N LEU A 44 7.30 1.30 3.82
CA LEU A 44 8.55 1.23 4.60
C LEU A 44 9.80 0.97 3.72
N GLY A 45 10.98 1.39 4.20
CA GLY A 45 12.28 1.11 3.59
C GLY A 45 12.83 2.17 2.60
N GLN A 46 13.92 1.85 1.89
CA GLN A 46 14.64 2.77 0.99
C GLN A 46 13.82 3.30 -0.21
N HIS A 47 12.65 2.71 -0.46
CA HIS A 47 11.76 3.12 -1.54
C HIS A 47 10.66 4.10 -1.07
N VAL A 48 10.62 4.42 0.23
CA VAL A 48 9.77 5.47 0.79
C VAL A 48 10.26 6.83 0.31
N GLY A 49 9.36 7.63 -0.28
CA GLY A 49 9.67 9.02 -0.62
C GLY A 49 10.28 9.28 -2.00
N LYS A 50 10.36 8.30 -2.92
CA LYS A 50 10.58 8.60 -4.35
C LYS A 50 9.29 9.15 -4.99
N VAL A 51 8.94 10.37 -4.59
CA VAL A 51 8.00 11.30 -5.23
C VAL A 51 6.72 10.66 -5.77
N GLY A 52 5.66 10.71 -4.97
CA GLY A 52 4.34 10.19 -5.30
C GLY A 52 4.15 8.76 -4.80
N ARG A 53 2.94 8.46 -4.34
CA ARG A 53 2.50 7.11 -3.99
C ARG A 53 2.72 6.19 -5.21
N LYS A 54 3.89 5.56 -5.33
CA LYS A 54 4.17 4.62 -6.43
C LYS A 54 3.35 3.37 -6.17
N VAL A 55 2.21 3.31 -6.84
CA VAL A 55 1.37 2.13 -6.88
C VAL A 55 2.12 1.06 -7.70
N GLY A 56 2.34 -0.09 -7.09
CA GLY A 56 2.86 -1.27 -7.74
C GLY A 56 1.80 -2.34 -7.90
N GLN A 57 2.11 -3.37 -8.68
CA GLN A 57 1.27 -4.55 -8.84
C GLN A 57 2.01 -5.78 -8.32
N ILE A 58 1.33 -6.60 -7.52
CA ILE A 58 1.85 -7.91 -7.12
C ILE A 58 1.79 -8.86 -8.33
N LEU A 59 2.97 -9.29 -8.79
CA LEU A 59 3.10 -10.30 -9.83
C LEU A 59 3.08 -11.71 -9.24
N GLU A 60 3.79 -11.91 -8.13
CA GLU A 60 3.92 -13.19 -7.46
C GLU A 60 4.05 -13.01 -5.95
N ARG A 61 3.53 -13.98 -5.19
CA ARG A 61 3.63 -14.03 -3.73
C ARG A 61 4.57 -15.15 -3.34
N GLU A 62 5.39 -14.90 -2.33
CA GLU A 62 6.28 -15.90 -1.74
C GLU A 62 6.03 -15.96 -0.22
N PRO A 63 4.91 -16.56 0.25
CA PRO A 63 4.56 -16.63 1.67
C PRO A 63 5.66 -17.27 2.53
N GLU A 64 6.27 -18.34 2.04
CA GLU A 64 7.41 -19.04 2.68
C GLU A 64 8.62 -18.12 2.92
N ARG A 65 8.72 -17.02 2.17
CA ARG A 65 9.79 -16.01 2.28
C ARG A 65 9.32 -14.69 2.90
N GLY A 66 8.04 -14.58 3.28
CA GLY A 66 7.46 -13.37 3.86
C GLY A 66 7.46 -12.15 2.93
N ARG A 67 7.36 -12.34 1.61
CA ARG A 67 7.50 -11.25 0.62
C ARG A 67 6.65 -11.45 -0.64
N ALA A 68 6.58 -10.41 -1.46
CA ALA A 68 5.99 -10.44 -2.80
C ALA A 68 6.95 -9.87 -3.85
N LEU A 69 6.83 -10.35 -5.09
CA LEU A 69 7.45 -9.74 -6.27
C LEU A 69 6.52 -8.66 -6.81
N VAL A 70 6.98 -7.41 -6.75
CA VAL A 70 6.18 -6.23 -7.07
C VAL A 70 6.83 -5.45 -8.20
N GLN A 71 6.04 -5.14 -9.23
CA GLN A 71 6.43 -4.18 -10.27
C GLN A 71 5.95 -2.78 -9.86
N LEU A 72 6.84 -1.80 -9.78
CA LEU A 72 6.48 -0.43 -9.36
C LEU A 72 6.16 0.47 -10.57
N GLY A 73 4.93 0.97 -10.66
CA GLY A 73 4.50 1.85 -11.74
C GLY A 73 4.68 1.22 -13.12
N TRP A 74 5.33 1.94 -14.03
CA TRP A 74 5.68 1.45 -15.38
C TRP A 74 7.14 0.99 -15.48
N ASP A 75 7.84 0.88 -14.35
CA ASP A 75 9.22 0.40 -14.34
C ASP A 75 9.23 -1.07 -14.73
N PRO A 76 10.05 -1.52 -15.70
CA PRO A 76 10.22 -2.94 -15.99
C PRO A 76 10.84 -3.71 -14.82
N GLN A 77 11.43 -3.03 -13.83
CA GLN A 77 12.05 -3.66 -12.68
C GLN A 77 11.01 -4.28 -11.73
N VAL A 78 11.24 -5.55 -11.39
CA VAL A 78 10.51 -6.29 -10.37
C VAL A 78 11.34 -6.34 -9.10
N LEU A 79 10.73 -5.94 -7.98
CA LEU A 79 11.39 -5.86 -6.68
C LEU A 79 10.78 -6.89 -5.72
N PRO A 80 11.63 -7.68 -5.00
CA PRO A 80 11.16 -8.47 -3.88
C PRO A 80 10.93 -7.55 -2.68
N LEU A 81 9.67 -7.32 -2.32
CA LEU A 81 9.27 -6.45 -1.22
C LEU A 81 8.68 -7.28 -0.07
N PRO A 82 9.21 -7.15 1.16
CA PRO A 82 8.59 -7.73 2.36
C PRO A 82 7.15 -7.29 2.51
N TYR A 83 6.31 -8.18 3.04
CA TYR A 83 4.89 -7.88 3.28
C TYR A 83 4.68 -6.64 4.15
N ASP A 84 5.45 -6.50 5.22
CA ASP A 84 5.37 -5.34 6.12
C ASP A 84 5.74 -4.01 5.44
N SER A 85 6.44 -4.06 4.30
CA SER A 85 6.85 -2.86 3.56
C SER A 85 5.82 -2.39 2.54
N ILE A 86 4.76 -3.16 2.32
CA ILE A 86 3.72 -2.87 1.33
C ILE A 86 2.34 -2.92 1.96
N CYS A 87 1.42 -2.09 1.48
CA CYS A 87 0.02 -2.17 1.90
C CYS A 87 -0.91 -2.05 0.69
N HIS A 88 -2.12 -2.60 0.82
CA HIS A 88 -3.13 -2.56 -0.22
C HIS A 88 -3.48 -1.10 -0.57
N TYR A 89 -3.37 -0.77 -1.84
CA TYR A 89 -3.82 0.49 -2.40
C TYR A 89 -5.30 0.43 -2.77
N LEU A 90 -6.16 1.00 -1.93
CA LEU A 90 -7.61 1.08 -2.13
C LEU A 90 -8.06 2.38 -2.83
N GLY A 91 -7.15 3.08 -3.51
CA GLY A 91 -7.43 4.39 -4.10
C GLY A 91 -8.69 4.40 -4.97
N ALA A 92 -9.46 5.49 -4.88
CA ALA A 92 -10.73 5.66 -5.58
C ALA A 92 -10.62 5.20 -7.03
N GLY A 93 -11.46 4.22 -7.39
CA GLY A 93 -11.60 3.80 -8.77
C GLY A 93 -11.76 5.01 -9.67
N ARG A 94 -10.77 5.25 -10.54
CA ARG A 94 -11.16 5.58 -11.90
C ARG A 94 -11.82 4.32 -12.43
N GLY A 95 -13.13 4.28 -12.35
CA GLY A 95 -13.91 3.40 -13.18
C GLY A 95 -13.40 3.52 -14.61
N ARG A 96 -12.98 2.39 -15.18
CA ARG A 96 -13.46 2.06 -16.52
C ARG A 96 -14.65 1.14 -16.34
N GLN A 97 -15.79 1.78 -16.09
CA GLN A 97 -17.06 1.31 -16.62
C GLN A 97 -17.20 2.01 -17.98
N THR A 98 -16.80 1.30 -19.04
CA THR A 98 -17.25 1.36 -20.44
C THR A 98 -16.41 0.38 -21.24
#